data_AF-A0A1I2VFE5-F1
#
_entry.id   AF-A0A1I2VFE5-F1
#
_cell.length_a   1.000
_cell.length_b   1.000
_cell.length_c   1.000
_cell.angle_alpha   90.00
_cell.angle_beta   90.00
_cell.angle_gamma   90.00
#
_symmetry.space_group_name_H-M   'P 1'
#
loop_
_entity.id
_entity.type
_entity.pdbx_description
1 polymer ?
#
loop_
_entity_poly.entity_id
_entity_poly.type
_entity_poly.pdbx_seq_one_letter_code
_entity_poly.pdbx_strand_id
1 'polypeptide(L)'
;MPHVCRINRKPMLPQYRNEKFTLTPVKAQRILAEHDTHISLEDAEIMLELLRKLSKLSVSETLKHVIALQKEAPEGEIVKP
;
A
#
# COMPACT_ATOMS: atom_id res chain seq x y z
N MET A 1 38.54 7.36 17.34
CA MET A 1 37.54 6.27 17.42
C MET A 1 36.22 6.81 16.90
N PRO A 2 35.67 6.34 15.76
CA PRO A 2 34.38 6.83 15.29
C PRO A 2 33.25 6.02 15.93
N HIS A 3 32.29 6.74 16.52
CA HIS A 3 31.04 6.17 17.02
C HIS A 3 30.18 5.73 15.85
N VAL A 4 29.95 4.42 15.75
CA VAL A 4 29.05 3.84 14.75
C VAL A 4 27.61 4.12 15.18
N CYS A 5 26.95 5.08 14.53
CA CYS A 5 25.50 5.23 14.63
C CYS A 5 24.83 3.99 14.02
N ARG A 6 24.38 3.09 14.90
CA ARG A 6 23.62 1.90 14.55
C ARG A 6 22.22 2.31 14.10
N ILE A 7 22.05 2.52 12.80
CA ILE A 7 20.73 2.79 12.21
C ILE A 7 19.90 1.52 12.35
N ASN A 8 18.96 1.52 13.31
CA ASN A 8 17.95 0.48 13.44
C ASN A 8 17.06 0.50 12.20
N ARG A 9 17.37 -0.35 11.20
CA ARG A 9 16.46 -0.69 10.10
C ARG A 9 15.24 -1.39 10.70
N LYS A 10 14.19 -0.64 11.05
CA LYS A 10 12.88 -1.25 11.28
C LYS A 10 12.42 -1.82 9.93
N PRO A 11 12.24 -3.14 9.79
CA PRO A 11 11.63 -3.70 8.60
C PRO A 11 10.22 -3.13 8.48
N MET A 12 9.76 -2.94 7.24
CA MET A 12 8.40 -2.50 6.95
C MET A 12 7.40 -3.30 7.78
N LEU A 13 6.49 -2.61 8.46
CA LEU A 13 5.62 -3.19 9.46
C LEU A 13 4.89 -4.42 8.87
N PRO A 14 5.09 -5.64 9.43
CA PRO A 14 4.45 -6.87 8.95
C PRO A 14 2.92 -6.82 8.90
N GLN A 15 2.33 -5.85 9.60
CA GLN A 15 0.89 -5.63 9.71
C GLN A 15 0.20 -5.40 8.36
N TYR A 16 0.90 -4.84 7.36
CA TYR A 16 0.33 -4.61 6.03
C TYR A 16 0.50 -5.81 5.09
N ARG A 17 1.29 -6.82 5.48
CA ARG A 17 1.57 -7.98 4.62
C ARG A 17 0.40 -8.98 4.59
N ASN A 18 -0.48 -8.93 5.58
CA ASN A 18 -1.58 -9.86 5.78
C ASN A 18 -2.91 -9.13 6.00
N GLU A 19 -3.17 -8.05 5.25
CA GLU A 19 -4.48 -7.40 5.31
C GLU A 19 -5.54 -8.38 4.77
N LYS A 20 -6.28 -9.00 5.68
CA LYS A 20 -7.33 -9.95 5.33
C LYS A 20 -8.51 -9.15 4.80
N PHE A 21 -8.80 -9.27 3.51
CA PHE A 21 -10.03 -8.72 2.93
C PHE A 21 -11.25 -9.36 3.60
N THR A 22 -11.95 -8.59 4.43
CA THR A 22 -13.16 -9.02 5.15
C THR A 22 -14.42 -8.90 4.29
N LEU A 23 -14.31 -8.18 3.17
CA LEU A 23 -15.38 -7.97 2.20
C LEU A 23 -15.48 -9.15 1.23
N THR A 24 -16.62 -9.82 1.27
CA THR A 24 -16.96 -10.94 0.36
C THR A 24 -17.87 -10.45 -0.76
N PRO A 25 -17.96 -11.17 -1.90
CA PRO A 25 -18.83 -10.79 -3.02
C PRO A 25 -20.29 -10.61 -2.60
N VAL A 26 -20.82 -11.52 -1.77
CA VAL A 26 -22.19 -11.43 -1.23
C VAL A 26 -22.40 -10.17 -0.38
N LYS A 27 -21.40 -9.79 0.45
CA LYS A 27 -21.49 -8.55 1.23
C LYS A 27 -21.43 -7.32 0.34
N ALA A 28 -20.55 -7.32 -0.67
CA ALA A 28 -20.42 -6.23 -1.62
C ALA A 28 -21.72 -6.04 -2.42
N GLN A 29 -22.31 -7.13 -2.91
CA GLN A 29 -23.60 -7.12 -3.60
C GLN A 29 -24.71 -6.50 -2.74
N ARG A 30 -24.78 -6.87 -1.46
CA ARG A 30 -25.77 -6.31 -0.51
C ARG A 30 -25.59 -4.82 -0.29
N ILE A 31 -24.35 -4.38 -0.05
CA ILE A 31 -24.02 -2.96 0.16
C ILE A 31 -24.40 -2.14 -1.08
N LEU A 32 -24.08 -2.65 -2.28
CA LEU A 32 -24.41 -1.95 -3.52
C LEU A 32 -25.92 -1.89 -3.78
N ALA A 33 -26.65 -2.95 -3.42
CA ALA A 33 -28.12 -2.95 -3.50
C ALA A 33 -28.77 -1.93 -2.55
N GLU A 34 -28.15 -1.60 -1.40
CA GLU A 34 -28.62 -0.51 -0.51
C GLU A 34 -28.48 0.88 -1.16
N HIS A 35 -27.69 0.99 -2.23
CA HIS A 35 -27.48 2.20 -3.02
C HIS A 35 -28.04 2.07 -4.45
N ASP A 36 -29.13 1.31 -4.61
CA ASP A 36 -29.83 1.08 -5.89
C ASP A 36 -28.95 0.52 -7.02
N THR A 37 -27.80 -0.06 -6.67
CA THR A 37 -26.86 -0.66 -7.61
C THR A 37 -26.94 -2.17 -7.52
N HIS A 38 -27.81 -2.76 -8.35
CA HIS A 38 -27.99 -4.20 -8.42
C HIS A 38 -26.99 -4.82 -9.39
N ILE A 39 -26.08 -5.62 -8.86
CA ILE A 39 -25.10 -6.37 -9.65
C ILE A 39 -25.26 -7.87 -9.40
N SER A 40 -24.80 -8.69 -10.36
CA SER A 40 -24.73 -10.14 -10.16
C SER A 40 -23.63 -10.50 -9.15
N LEU A 41 -23.66 -11.74 -8.65
CA LEU A 41 -22.59 -12.22 -7.78
C LEU A 41 -21.25 -12.30 -8.53
N GLU A 42 -21.28 -12.66 -9.81
CA GLU A 42 -20.11 -12.71 -10.70
C GLU A 42 -19.49 -11.32 -10.90
N ASP A 43 -20.32 -10.30 -11.15
CA ASP A 43 -19.85 -8.91 -11.25
C ASP A 43 -19.20 -8.45 -9.95
N ALA A 44 -19.75 -8.85 -8.80
CA ALA A 44 -19.19 -8.52 -7.49
C ALA A 44 -17.82 -9.19 -7.27
N GLU A 45 -17.63 -10.43 -7.75
CA GLU A 45 -16.33 -11.12 -7.72
C GLU A 45 -15.29 -10.40 -8.56
N ILE A 46 -15.63 -10.09 -9.82
CA ILE A 46 -14.75 -9.37 -10.75
C ILE A 46 -14.38 -8.00 -10.19
N MET A 47 -15.36 -7.24 -9.71
CA MET A 47 -15.15 -5.92 -9.11
C MET A 47 -14.18 -6.00 -7.92
N LEU A 48 -14.40 -6.94 -7.00
CA LEU A 48 -13.51 -7.11 -5.85
C LEU A 48 -12.10 -7.53 -6.26
N GLU A 49 -11.95 -8.37 -7.29
CA GLU A 49 -10.65 -8.74 -7.82
C GLU A 49 -9.91 -7.51 -8.39
N LEU A 50 -10.60 -6.68 -9.17
CA LEU A 50 -10.05 -5.46 -9.75
C LEU A 50 -9.62 -4.47 -8.66
N LEU A 51 -10.47 -4.23 -7.66
CA LEU A 51 -10.15 -3.36 -6.52
C LEU A 51 -8.89 -3.86 -5.80
N ARG A 52 -8.77 -5.16 -5.56
CA ARG A 52 -7.56 -5.75 -4.93
C ARG A 52 -6.31 -5.55 -5.78
N LYS A 53 -6.41 -5.69 -7.11
CA LYS A 53 -5.28 -5.44 -8.03
C LYS A 53 -4.84 -3.98 -7.98
N LEU A 54 -5.80 -3.05 -8.05
CA LEU A 54 -5.52 -1.61 -7.98
C LEU A 54 -4.89 -1.21 -6.65
N SER A 55 -5.40 -1.71 -5.53
CA SER A 55 -4.80 -1.45 -4.21
C SER A 55 -3.35 -1.94 -4.13
N LYS A 56 -3.05 -3.13 -4.66
CA LYS A 56 -1.67 -3.65 -4.71
C LYS A 56 -0.75 -2.80 -5.59
N LEU A 57 -1.24 -2.34 -6.75
CA LEU A 57 -0.48 -1.46 -7.64
C LEU A 57 -0.12 -0.15 -6.94
N SER A 58 -1.11 0.51 -6.32
CA SER A 58 -0.91 1.76 -5.58
C SER A 58 0.13 1.62 -4.46
N VAL A 59 0.06 0.54 -3.67
CA VAL A 59 1.07 0.27 -2.63
C VAL A 59 2.45 0.04 -3.24
N SER A 60 2.53 -0.69 -4.35
CA SER A 60 3.79 -0.98 -5.02
C SER A 60 4.48 0.26 -5.61
N GLU A 61 3.70 1.17 -6.19
CA GLU A 61 4.19 2.46 -6.71
C GLU A 61 4.65 3.37 -5.58
N THR A 62 3.85 3.49 -4.52
CA THR A 62 4.22 4.24 -3.31
C THR A 62 5.53 3.73 -2.72
N LEU A 63 5.69 2.40 -2.61
CA LEU A 63 6.92 1.79 -2.10
C LEU A 63 8.13 2.10 -2.99
N LYS A 64 7.99 2.01 -4.32
CA LYS A 64 9.05 2.37 -5.26
C LYS A 64 9.46 3.83 -5.11
N HIS A 65 8.49 4.73 -4.97
CA HIS A 65 8.74 6.16 -4.80
C HIS A 65 9.49 6.46 -3.48
N VAL A 66 9.10 5.83 -2.38
CA VAL A 66 9.82 5.94 -1.09
C VAL A 66 11.25 5.43 -1.19
N ILE A 67 11.47 4.29 -1.86
CA ILE A 67 12.82 3.74 -2.08
C ILE A 67 13.67 4.68 -2.94
N ALA A 68 13.08 5.30 -3.97
CA ALA A 68 13.77 6.26 -4.83
C ALA A 68 14.18 7.52 -4.05
N LEU A 69 13.27 8.10 -3.27
CA LEU A 69 13.56 9.26 -2.41
C LEU A 69 14.67 9.00 -1.38
N GLN A 70 14.74 7.77 -0.84
CA GLN A 70 15.83 7.38 0.07
C GLN A 70 17.20 7.29 -0.61
N LYS A 71 17.26 7.19 -1.94
CA LYS A 71 18.51 7.15 -2.71
C LYS A 71 19.01 8.53 -3.16
N GLU A 72 18.15 9.56 -3.17
CA GLU A 72 18.46 10.89 -3.70
C GLU A 72 18.78 11.95 -2.63
N ALA A 73 18.81 11.63 -1.34
CA ALA A 73 19.28 12.58 -0.33
C ALA A 73 20.77 12.92 -0.60
N PRO A 74 21.12 14.17 -1.00
CA PRO A 74 22.50 14.56 -1.21
C PRO A 74 23.16 14.81 0.15
N GLU A 75 24.34 14.24 0.35
CA GLU A 75 25.27 14.66 1.41
C GLU A 75 25.54 16.15 1.23
N GLY A 76 24.91 16.99 2.05
CA GLY A 76 25.01 18.44 1.95
C GLY A 76 26.43 18.92 2.17
N GLU A 77 26.98 19.62 1.16
CA GLU A 77 28.19 20.42 1.24
C GLU A 77 28.06 21.46 2.37
N ILE A 78 29.01 21.42 3.31
CA ILE A 78 29.13 22.41 4.38
C ILE A 78 29.91 23.61 3.82
N VAL A 79 29.21 24.69 3.45
CA VAL A 79 29.83 25.99 3.17
C VAL A 79 30.16 26.68 4.49
N LYS A 80 31.45 26.88 4.75
CA LYS A 80 32.00 27.69 5.85
C LYS A 80 32.12 29.16 5.44
N PRO A 81 31.90 30.08 6.37
CA PRO A 81 32.93 31.06 6.71
C PRO A 81 33.66 30.69 8.01
#